data_AF-A0A965AX31-F1
#
_entry.id   AF-A0A965AX31-F1
#
_cell.length_a   1.000
_cell.length_b   1.000
_cell.length_c   1.000
_cell.angle_alpha   90.00
_cell.angle_beta   90.00
_cell.angle_gamma   90.00
#
_symmetry.space_group_name_H-M   'P 1'
#
loop_
_entity.id
_entity.type
_entity.pdbx_description
1 polymer ?
#
loop_
_entity_poly.entity_id
_entity_poly.type
_entity_poly.pdbx_seq_one_letter_code
_entity_poly.pdbx_strand_id
1 'polypeptide(L)'
;MNYWSSGNGTPANDTYDVVGNSDNVPADQTFGGCLEIVKNDLVQKLRFTGQTQLMPETYLLVKTRVKVMAGGLPAVRIAAWAGDKNGNHVAEVTQVGPSISIENYGEVYDVSAILGPGLRDGVDMVWGAKPTFGHFGIDITGPTGAVLRVDDITIEDVSHLFQRDALNIVDVRDYGAIGDGVTDNFDAFVAADQAANGRRLVVPAGDYAVTQALTLNSHIEFQGRMVMPESAPLIIAKSYNLPTYIDAFKDEALAFKKAFQALLNSSDHDSLDLGGRTITVTEPIDMQAAVANRNTYYDRRVIRNGQFYASGSLGWENTIIQAQATYSTSYPTRLSKVENIIDIEIGSLVTGQGVGREVYVKDKNEAAGTVTLSDALHDADGTQVFTFTRFKYLLDFGGFEVLSLFNLQNIEFQCNSKASGVMLARSGRLFHLIDCYVTKPKHRAITSSGTGCQGMLIDRCH
;
A
#
# COMPACT_ATOMS: atom_id res chain seq x y z
N MET A 1 29.92 -1.82 -48.27
CA MET A 1 31.17 -1.90 -47.48
C MET A 1 31.55 -0.54 -46.90
N ASN A 2 31.22 0.57 -47.56
CA ASN A 2 31.35 1.96 -47.08
C ASN A 2 30.73 2.29 -45.70
N TYR A 3 29.83 1.49 -45.14
CA TYR A 3 29.24 1.73 -43.82
C TYR A 3 30.00 1.08 -42.64
N TRP A 4 30.97 0.22 -42.93
CA TRP A 4 31.70 -0.56 -41.94
C TRP A 4 33.17 -0.10 -41.86
N SER A 5 33.62 0.26 -40.67
CA SER A 5 34.99 0.73 -40.41
C SER A 5 35.86 -0.38 -39.82
N SER A 6 37.12 -0.41 -40.27
CA SER A 6 38.19 -1.21 -39.67
C SER A 6 38.78 -0.54 -38.40
N GLY A 7 38.28 0.63 -38.01
CA GLY A 7 38.62 1.37 -36.79
C GLY A 7 37.46 1.48 -35.79
N ASN A 8 37.25 2.67 -35.22
CA ASN A 8 36.23 2.92 -34.21
C ASN A 8 34.88 3.37 -34.79
N GLY A 9 34.72 3.39 -36.12
CA GLY A 9 33.51 3.92 -36.78
C GLY A 9 33.46 5.44 -36.87
N THR A 10 34.48 6.14 -36.34
CA THR A 10 34.58 7.61 -36.42
C THR A 10 35.02 8.07 -37.82
N PRO A 11 34.72 9.32 -38.23
CA PRO A 11 35.08 9.83 -39.56
C PRO A 11 36.58 9.79 -39.91
N ALA A 12 37.46 9.70 -38.90
CA ALA A 12 38.91 9.62 -39.09
C ALA A 12 39.43 8.19 -39.37
N ASN A 13 38.54 7.19 -39.40
CA ASN A 13 38.92 5.80 -39.62
C ASN A 13 38.46 5.32 -41.00
N ASP A 14 39.34 4.61 -41.69
CA ASP A 14 39.02 4.04 -42.99
C ASP A 14 37.87 3.03 -42.90
N THR A 15 37.14 2.92 -44.01
CA THR A 15 36.08 1.92 -44.19
C THR A 15 36.64 0.70 -44.91
N TYR A 16 35.93 -0.41 -44.79
CA TYR A 16 36.26 -1.66 -45.49
C TYR A 16 36.20 -1.55 -47.03
N ASP A 17 35.57 -0.49 -47.55
CA ASP A 17 35.60 -0.13 -48.97
C ASP A 17 36.98 0.40 -49.42
N VAL A 18 37.79 0.91 -48.47
CA VAL A 18 39.12 1.49 -48.71
C VAL A 18 40.23 0.51 -48.33
N VAL A 19 40.12 -0.11 -47.15
CA VAL A 19 41.16 -1.01 -46.61
C VAL A 19 41.19 -2.37 -47.33
N GLY A 20 40.07 -2.77 -47.93
CA GLY A 20 39.90 -4.12 -48.49
C GLY A 20 39.86 -5.19 -47.40
N ASN A 21 40.20 -6.44 -47.76
CA ASN A 21 40.15 -7.62 -46.87
C ASN A 21 38.76 -7.95 -46.31
N SER A 22 37.72 -7.48 -47.01
CA SER A 22 36.35 -7.89 -46.83
C SER A 22 35.66 -7.99 -48.17
N ASP A 23 34.63 -8.83 -48.25
CA ASP A 23 33.80 -8.96 -49.45
C ASP A 23 32.33 -9.09 -49.07
N ASN A 24 31.43 -8.70 -49.98
CA ASN A 24 30.02 -9.01 -49.85
C ASN A 24 29.77 -10.42 -50.41
N VAL A 25 29.24 -11.30 -49.56
CA VAL A 25 28.79 -12.63 -49.97
C VAL A 25 27.27 -12.58 -50.15
N PRO A 26 26.76 -12.49 -51.39
CA PRO A 26 25.33 -12.20 -51.62
C PRO A 26 24.39 -13.39 -51.34
N ALA A 27 24.92 -14.61 -51.29
CA ALA A 27 24.14 -15.85 -51.19
C ALA A 27 24.86 -16.91 -50.33
N ASP A 28 25.23 -16.54 -49.10
CA ASP A 28 25.64 -17.51 -48.09
C ASP A 28 24.46 -18.43 -47.71
N GLN A 29 24.74 -19.72 -47.55
CA GLN A 29 23.72 -20.74 -47.27
C GLN A 29 23.01 -20.54 -45.92
N THR A 30 23.60 -19.79 -44.99
CA THR A 30 23.08 -19.58 -43.63
C THR A 30 22.56 -18.17 -43.42
N PHE A 31 23.28 -17.16 -43.92
CA PHE A 31 22.96 -15.74 -43.69
C PHE A 31 22.27 -15.07 -44.87
N GLY A 32 22.24 -15.69 -46.06
CA GLY A 32 21.87 -14.96 -47.29
C GLY A 32 22.96 -13.94 -47.64
N GLY A 33 22.62 -12.66 -47.70
CA GLY A 33 23.61 -11.60 -47.92
C GLY A 33 24.39 -11.30 -46.65
N CYS A 34 25.72 -11.50 -46.63
CA CYS A 34 26.54 -11.26 -45.44
C CYS A 34 27.91 -10.67 -45.79
N LEU A 35 28.63 -10.19 -44.77
CA LEU A 35 29.98 -9.69 -44.91
C LEU A 35 31.00 -10.80 -44.62
N GLU A 36 31.92 -11.07 -45.54
CA GLU A 36 33.11 -11.86 -45.27
C GLU A 36 34.27 -10.92 -44.93
N ILE A 37 35.04 -11.24 -43.89
CA ILE A 37 36.15 -10.41 -43.40
C ILE A 37 37.35 -11.28 -43.05
N VAL A 38 38.55 -10.80 -43.38
CA VAL A 38 39.81 -11.42 -42.96
C VAL A 38 40.37 -10.67 -41.75
N LYS A 39 40.65 -11.40 -40.68
CA LYS A 39 41.31 -10.87 -39.47
C LYS A 39 42.81 -10.74 -39.71
N ASN A 40 43.28 -9.51 -39.86
CA ASN A 40 44.71 -9.20 -40.04
C ASN A 40 45.34 -8.53 -38.82
N ASP A 41 44.52 -7.87 -37.99
CA ASP A 41 44.99 -7.16 -36.81
C ASP A 41 44.90 -8.02 -35.53
N LEU A 42 45.63 -7.63 -34.48
CA LEU A 42 45.52 -8.24 -33.13
C LEU A 42 44.06 -8.21 -32.63
N VAL A 43 43.36 -7.10 -32.86
CA VAL A 43 41.91 -6.96 -32.67
C VAL A 43 41.32 -6.42 -33.96
N GLN A 44 40.54 -7.23 -34.68
CA GLN A 44 39.93 -6.78 -35.91
C GLN A 44 38.71 -5.90 -35.62
N LYS A 45 38.81 -4.71 -36.20
CA LYS A 45 37.80 -3.69 -36.47
C LYS A 45 36.56 -4.19 -37.23
N LEU A 46 35.32 -3.96 -36.84
CA LEU A 46 34.12 -3.99 -37.71
C LEU A 46 33.01 -3.13 -37.09
N ARG A 47 33.17 -1.81 -37.18
CA ARG A 47 32.37 -0.81 -36.47
C ARG A 47 31.42 -0.11 -37.45
N PHE A 48 30.15 0.01 -37.11
CA PHE A 48 29.20 0.80 -37.89
C PHE A 48 29.58 2.29 -37.83
N THR A 49 29.64 2.94 -38.98
CA THR A 49 30.04 4.35 -39.09
C THR A 49 28.94 5.33 -38.67
N GLY A 50 27.68 4.89 -38.67
CA GLY A 50 26.58 5.70 -38.18
C GLY A 50 26.63 5.89 -36.67
N GLN A 51 26.08 7.01 -36.21
CA GLN A 51 25.91 7.30 -34.79
C GLN A 51 24.56 6.75 -34.31
N THR A 52 24.59 5.75 -33.44
CA THR A 52 23.38 5.28 -32.77
C THR A 52 23.15 6.15 -31.53
N GLN A 53 22.10 6.96 -31.56
CA GLN A 53 21.76 7.86 -30.46
C GLN A 53 21.36 7.06 -29.21
N LEU A 54 21.86 7.50 -28.06
CA LEU A 54 21.49 6.98 -26.75
C LEU A 54 20.57 7.99 -26.07
N MET A 55 19.31 7.61 -25.86
CA MET A 55 18.38 8.40 -25.08
C MET A 55 18.51 8.03 -23.59
N PRO A 56 18.22 8.96 -22.67
CA PRO A 56 18.10 8.63 -21.26
C PRO A 56 17.12 7.47 -21.05
N GLU A 57 17.43 6.60 -20.08
CA GLU A 57 16.62 5.42 -19.71
C GLU A 57 16.50 4.32 -20.78
N THR A 58 17.24 4.41 -21.88
CA THR A 58 17.24 3.39 -22.93
C THR A 58 18.25 2.28 -22.67
N TYR A 59 17.81 1.02 -22.79
CA TYR A 59 18.67 -0.15 -22.85
C TYR A 59 18.64 -0.74 -24.25
N LEU A 60 19.83 -0.99 -24.83
CA LEU A 60 19.98 -1.48 -26.19
C LEU A 60 20.59 -2.88 -26.20
N LEU A 61 19.94 -3.83 -26.86
CA LEU A 61 20.51 -5.13 -27.20
C LEU A 61 21.19 -5.02 -28.56
N VAL A 62 22.50 -5.21 -28.58
CA VAL A 62 23.27 -5.33 -29.82
C VAL A 62 23.52 -6.81 -30.06
N LYS A 63 23.17 -7.33 -31.23
CA LYS A 63 23.33 -8.76 -31.55
C LYS A 63 23.70 -8.99 -33.01
N THR A 64 24.45 -10.06 -33.27
CA THR A 64 24.80 -10.54 -34.60
C THR A 64 25.11 -12.04 -34.56
N ARG A 65 25.21 -12.65 -35.74
CA ARG A 65 25.68 -14.03 -35.90
C ARG A 65 26.97 -14.06 -36.68
N VAL A 66 27.87 -14.98 -36.32
CA VAL A 66 29.17 -15.15 -36.99
C VAL A 66 29.48 -16.62 -37.24
N LYS A 67 30.26 -16.90 -38.28
CA LYS A 67 30.88 -18.22 -38.50
C LYS A 67 32.28 -18.07 -39.09
N VAL A 68 33.19 -18.96 -38.70
CA VAL A 68 34.56 -18.98 -39.24
C VAL A 68 34.61 -19.95 -40.42
N MET A 69 35.18 -19.50 -41.53
CA MET A 69 35.30 -20.28 -42.76
C MET A 69 36.68 -20.91 -42.92
N ALA A 70 37.73 -20.22 -42.47
CA ALA A 70 39.12 -20.67 -42.60
C ALA A 70 40.05 -19.93 -41.61
N GLY A 71 41.30 -20.39 -41.51
CA GLY A 71 42.34 -19.78 -40.66
C GLY A 71 42.25 -20.21 -39.19
N GLY A 72 42.92 -19.51 -38.27
CA GLY A 72 42.83 -19.83 -36.84
C GLY A 72 41.46 -19.49 -36.26
N LEU A 73 41.01 -20.22 -35.23
CA LEU A 73 39.73 -19.98 -34.58
C LEU A 73 39.81 -18.80 -33.59
N PRO A 74 39.08 -17.69 -33.83
CA PRO A 74 39.13 -16.49 -33.02
C PRO A 74 38.05 -16.48 -31.92
N ALA A 75 38.05 -15.42 -31.10
CA ALA A 75 36.92 -15.07 -30.25
C ALA A 75 36.28 -13.75 -30.70
N VAL A 76 34.96 -13.66 -30.60
CA VAL A 76 34.16 -12.51 -31.05
C VAL A 76 33.36 -11.93 -29.89
N ARG A 77 33.24 -10.60 -29.82
CA ARG A 77 32.44 -9.88 -28.82
C ARG A 77 31.78 -8.65 -29.44
N ILE A 78 30.65 -8.23 -28.88
CA ILE A 78 30.14 -6.88 -29.16
C ILE A 78 31.15 -5.85 -28.65
N ALA A 79 31.41 -4.83 -29.46
CA ALA A 79 32.31 -3.73 -29.14
C ALA A 79 31.73 -2.42 -29.68
N ALA A 80 32.01 -1.32 -28.99
CA ALA A 80 31.53 -0.02 -29.40
C ALA A 80 32.49 1.12 -29.03
N TRP A 81 32.35 2.25 -29.71
CA TRP A 81 32.99 3.51 -29.33
C TRP A 81 31.94 4.47 -28.75
N ALA A 82 32.18 4.99 -27.55
CA ALA A 82 31.24 5.85 -26.83
C ALA A 82 31.53 7.34 -27.05
N GLY A 83 30.58 8.08 -27.62
CA GLY A 83 30.71 9.52 -27.88
C GLY A 83 29.86 10.36 -26.93
N ASP A 84 30.43 11.44 -26.39
CA ASP A 84 29.67 12.46 -25.65
C ASP A 84 28.96 13.45 -26.60
N LYS A 85 28.17 14.37 -26.04
CA LYS A 85 27.43 15.39 -26.82
C LYS A 85 28.30 16.30 -27.69
N ASN A 86 29.59 16.40 -27.39
CA ASN A 86 30.55 17.23 -28.12
C ASN A 86 31.35 16.40 -29.14
N GLY A 87 31.07 15.10 -29.27
CA GLY A 87 31.80 14.18 -30.13
C GLY A 87 33.13 13.69 -29.55
N ASN A 88 33.39 13.88 -28.24
CA ASN A 88 34.60 13.35 -27.61
C ASN A 88 34.42 11.89 -27.19
N HIS A 89 35.53 11.15 -27.18
CA HIS A 89 35.55 9.77 -26.69
C HIS A 89 35.37 9.71 -25.17
N VAL A 90 34.41 8.91 -24.71
CA VAL A 90 34.24 8.59 -23.30
C VAL A 90 34.94 7.26 -23.01
N ALA A 91 36.26 7.31 -22.77
CA ALA A 91 37.07 6.09 -22.59
C ALA A 91 36.75 5.30 -21.30
N GLU A 92 36.10 5.95 -20.33
CA GLU A 92 35.86 5.44 -18.98
C GLU A 92 34.78 4.36 -18.90
N VAL A 93 33.94 4.24 -19.93
CA VAL A 93 32.83 3.27 -19.95
C VAL A 93 33.26 1.95 -20.56
N THR A 94 32.59 0.86 -20.13
CA THR A 94 32.82 -0.49 -20.66
C THR A 94 32.43 -0.56 -22.13
N GLN A 95 33.42 -0.59 -23.02
CA GLN A 95 33.23 -0.53 -24.47
C GLN A 95 33.17 -1.88 -25.17
N VAL A 96 33.27 -2.97 -24.41
CA VAL A 96 33.25 -4.34 -24.94
C VAL A 96 32.37 -5.22 -24.06
N GLY A 97 31.55 -6.05 -24.69
CA GLY A 97 30.72 -7.04 -24.02
C GLY A 97 31.45 -8.38 -23.80
N PRO A 98 30.72 -9.42 -23.36
CA PRO A 98 31.23 -10.77 -23.21
C PRO A 98 31.82 -11.31 -24.52
N SER A 99 32.89 -12.10 -24.41
CA SER A 99 33.55 -12.71 -25.56
C SER A 99 33.16 -14.17 -25.71
N ILE A 100 32.91 -14.59 -26.95
CA ILE A 100 32.54 -15.95 -27.33
C ILE A 100 33.69 -16.52 -28.16
N SER A 101 34.26 -17.63 -27.70
CA SER A 101 35.27 -18.38 -28.44
C SER A 101 34.60 -19.24 -29.49
N ILE A 102 35.10 -19.17 -30.73
CA ILE A 102 34.63 -20.03 -31.82
C ILE A 102 35.43 -21.33 -31.78
N GLU A 103 34.75 -22.47 -31.81
CA GLU A 103 35.39 -23.79 -31.65
C GLU A 103 35.39 -24.61 -32.94
N ASN A 104 34.46 -24.33 -33.85
CA ASN A 104 34.30 -25.09 -35.08
C ASN A 104 34.15 -24.18 -36.30
N TYR A 105 34.59 -24.68 -37.46
CA TYR A 105 34.37 -24.01 -38.74
C TYR A 105 32.96 -24.25 -39.25
N GLY A 106 32.37 -23.25 -39.89
CA GLY A 106 31.04 -23.31 -40.50
C GLY A 106 29.87 -23.30 -39.51
N GLU A 107 30.10 -23.51 -38.22
CA GLU A 107 29.09 -23.36 -37.17
C GLU A 107 28.79 -21.88 -36.89
N VAL A 108 27.52 -21.60 -36.60
CA VAL A 108 27.04 -20.26 -36.30
C VAL A 108 27.06 -20.01 -34.80
N TYR A 109 27.62 -18.88 -34.41
CA TYR A 109 27.65 -18.40 -33.03
C TYR A 109 26.88 -17.08 -32.92
N ASP A 110 25.96 -17.00 -31.96
CA ASP A 110 25.25 -15.77 -31.60
C ASP A 110 26.12 -14.92 -30.68
N VAL A 111 26.37 -13.66 -31.07
CA VAL A 111 27.14 -12.71 -30.28
C VAL A 111 26.20 -11.58 -29.87
N SER A 112 26.07 -11.31 -28.57
CA SER A 112 25.21 -10.25 -28.08
C SER A 112 25.77 -9.55 -26.84
N ALA A 113 25.32 -8.32 -26.62
CA ALA A 113 25.54 -7.58 -25.38
C ALA A 113 24.42 -6.57 -25.15
N ILE A 114 24.01 -6.38 -23.90
CA ILE A 114 23.10 -5.33 -23.49
C ILE A 114 23.89 -4.12 -22.98
N LEU A 115 23.57 -2.97 -23.54
CA LEU A 115 24.08 -1.66 -23.17
C LEU A 115 23.02 -0.88 -22.41
N GLY A 116 23.40 -0.14 -21.38
CA GLY A 116 22.48 0.79 -20.75
C GLY A 116 23.13 1.82 -19.82
N PRO A 117 22.35 2.79 -19.31
CA PRO A 117 22.86 3.86 -18.47
C PRO A 117 23.20 3.40 -17.05
N GLY A 118 22.54 2.36 -16.53
CA GLY A 118 22.71 1.89 -15.15
C GLY A 118 23.13 0.43 -15.06
N LEU A 119 23.88 0.11 -14.02
CA LEU A 119 24.20 -1.27 -13.64
C LEU A 119 22.91 -1.97 -13.20
N ARG A 120 22.53 -3.02 -13.93
CA ARG A 120 21.44 -3.94 -13.60
C ARG A 120 21.85 -5.35 -13.98
N ASP A 121 21.20 -6.34 -13.38
CA ASP A 121 21.43 -7.73 -13.75
C ASP A 121 21.15 -7.95 -15.24
N GLY A 122 22.11 -8.53 -15.95
CA GLY A 122 22.03 -8.75 -17.40
C GLY A 122 22.51 -7.58 -18.28
N VAL A 123 22.97 -6.45 -17.70
CA VAL A 123 23.58 -5.35 -18.47
C VAL A 123 25.09 -5.56 -18.56
N ASP A 124 25.60 -5.75 -19.77
CA ASP A 124 27.01 -6.02 -20.05
C ASP A 124 27.86 -4.75 -20.11
N MET A 125 27.30 -3.69 -20.71
CA MET A 125 28.03 -2.46 -21.04
C MET A 125 27.35 -1.26 -20.39
N VAL A 126 27.80 -0.92 -19.17
CA VAL A 126 27.24 0.21 -18.39
C VAL A 126 27.91 1.52 -18.80
N TRP A 127 27.14 2.44 -19.39
CA TRP A 127 27.65 3.67 -20.00
C TRP A 127 27.32 4.95 -19.23
N GLY A 128 26.42 4.91 -18.23
CA GLY A 128 26.03 6.13 -17.53
C GLY A 128 25.29 7.12 -18.44
N ALA A 129 25.32 8.40 -18.05
CA ALA A 129 24.65 9.48 -18.78
C ALA A 129 25.59 10.34 -19.66
N LYS A 130 26.90 10.08 -19.62
CA LYS A 130 27.91 10.91 -20.32
C LYS A 130 27.95 10.62 -21.82
N PRO A 131 27.98 9.36 -22.30
CA PRO A 131 27.82 9.06 -23.71
C PRO A 131 26.39 9.38 -24.19
N THR A 132 26.28 10.06 -25.31
CA THR A 132 24.99 10.38 -25.96
C THR A 132 24.79 9.64 -27.29
N PHE A 133 25.85 9.02 -27.81
CA PHE A 133 25.76 8.13 -28.97
C PHE A 133 26.87 7.07 -28.93
N GLY A 134 26.75 6.04 -29.75
CA GLY A 134 27.80 5.04 -29.94
C GLY A 134 27.94 4.58 -31.38
N HIS A 135 29.15 4.16 -31.73
CA HIS A 135 29.45 3.40 -32.95
C HIS A 135 29.57 1.93 -32.57
N PHE A 136 28.62 1.09 -32.98
CA PHE A 136 28.50 -0.31 -32.53
C PHE A 136 29.03 -1.31 -33.57
N GLY A 137 29.48 -2.47 -33.11
CA GLY A 137 29.88 -3.58 -33.97
C GLY A 137 30.54 -4.71 -33.18
N ILE A 138 31.50 -5.41 -33.78
CA ILE A 138 32.18 -6.56 -33.14
C ILE A 138 33.73 -6.54 -33.15
N ASP A 139 34.36 -6.75 -32.00
CA ASP A 139 35.81 -7.04 -31.98
C ASP A 139 36.05 -8.52 -32.29
N ILE A 140 36.98 -8.81 -33.20
CA ILE A 140 37.46 -10.18 -33.46
C ILE A 140 38.89 -10.30 -32.93
N THR A 141 39.10 -11.20 -31.96
CA THR A 141 40.35 -11.36 -31.21
C THR A 141 40.94 -12.77 -31.41
N GLY A 142 42.18 -13.00 -30.98
CA GLY A 142 42.86 -14.29 -31.20
C GLY A 142 43.72 -14.32 -32.46
N PRO A 143 43.96 -15.50 -33.06
CA PRO A 143 44.89 -15.67 -34.18
C PRO A 143 44.54 -14.83 -35.41
N THR A 144 45.55 -14.27 -36.07
CA THR A 144 45.40 -13.59 -37.38
C THR A 144 45.31 -14.60 -38.53
N GLY A 145 44.79 -14.18 -39.68
CA GLY A 145 44.55 -15.00 -40.86
C GLY A 145 43.20 -15.73 -40.85
N ALA A 146 42.35 -15.51 -39.84
CA ALA A 146 41.00 -16.05 -39.78
C ALA A 146 40.10 -15.38 -40.82
N VAL A 147 39.26 -16.16 -41.52
CA VAL A 147 38.23 -15.67 -42.43
C VAL A 147 36.88 -15.92 -41.80
N LEU A 148 36.10 -14.87 -41.57
CA LEU A 148 34.80 -14.94 -40.90
C LEU A 148 33.71 -14.40 -41.80
N ARG A 149 32.51 -14.99 -41.71
CA ARG A 149 31.28 -14.38 -42.21
C ARG A 149 30.48 -13.83 -41.05
N VAL A 150 30.01 -12.61 -41.21
CA VAL A 150 29.27 -11.84 -40.21
C VAL A 150 27.92 -11.49 -40.82
N ASP A 151 26.87 -11.90 -40.13
CA ASP A 151 25.48 -11.56 -40.45
C ASP A 151 25.16 -10.10 -40.12
N ASP A 152 23.92 -9.69 -40.32
CA ASP A 152 23.47 -8.35 -39.92
C ASP A 152 23.64 -8.12 -38.41
N ILE A 153 24.29 -6.99 -38.08
CA ILE A 153 24.34 -6.48 -36.71
C ILE A 153 23.07 -5.65 -36.48
N THR A 154 22.27 -6.07 -35.52
CA THR A 154 21.02 -5.41 -35.14
C THR A 154 21.13 -4.76 -33.78
N ILE A 155 20.43 -3.63 -33.62
CA ILE A 155 20.33 -2.89 -32.35
C ILE A 155 18.84 -2.75 -32.04
N GLU A 156 18.43 -3.23 -30.88
CA GLU A 156 17.03 -3.30 -30.45
C GLU A 156 16.85 -2.60 -29.09
N ASP A 157 15.79 -1.82 -28.94
CA ASP A 157 15.41 -1.24 -27.65
C ASP A 157 14.77 -2.33 -26.76
N VAL A 158 15.48 -2.69 -25.70
CA VAL A 158 15.07 -3.69 -24.71
C VAL A 158 14.79 -3.08 -23.34
N SER A 159 14.48 -1.78 -23.27
CA SER A 159 14.20 -1.06 -22.02
C SER A 159 13.06 -1.69 -21.21
N HIS A 160 12.10 -2.32 -21.90
CA HIS A 160 10.98 -3.05 -21.29
C HIS A 160 11.42 -4.19 -20.35
N LEU A 161 12.59 -4.80 -20.59
CA LEU A 161 13.14 -5.85 -19.71
C LEU A 161 13.51 -5.30 -18.33
N PHE A 162 13.79 -4.00 -18.25
CA PHE A 162 14.26 -3.34 -17.04
C PHE A 162 13.17 -2.46 -16.38
N GLN A 163 11.97 -2.38 -16.94
CA GLN A 163 10.92 -1.51 -16.40
C GLN A 163 10.43 -1.94 -15.00
N ARG A 164 10.42 -3.24 -14.67
CA ARG A 164 9.94 -3.73 -13.37
C ARG A 164 10.83 -3.28 -12.21
N ASP A 165 12.16 -3.29 -12.38
CA ASP A 165 13.08 -2.80 -11.34
C ASP A 165 13.12 -1.27 -11.26
N ALA A 166 12.69 -0.58 -12.32
CA ALA A 166 12.58 0.88 -12.32
C ALA A 166 11.34 1.36 -11.55
N LEU A 167 10.28 0.56 -11.49
CA LEU A 167 9.07 0.87 -10.75
C LEU A 167 9.21 0.40 -9.30
N ASN A 168 9.25 1.36 -8.36
CA ASN A 168 9.33 1.10 -6.92
C ASN A 168 8.00 0.57 -6.33
N ILE A 169 7.37 -0.39 -7.02
CA ILE A 169 6.06 -0.96 -6.68
C ILE A 169 6.06 -2.49 -6.75
N VAL A 170 5.08 -3.09 -6.07
CA VAL A 170 4.73 -4.51 -6.16
C VAL A 170 3.23 -4.63 -6.33
N ASP A 171 2.79 -5.24 -7.43
CA ASP A 171 1.37 -5.48 -7.70
C ASP A 171 0.93 -6.79 -7.04
N VAL A 172 -0.13 -6.77 -6.23
CA VAL A 172 -0.65 -8.00 -5.57
C VAL A 172 -1.06 -9.10 -6.56
N ARG A 173 -1.41 -8.74 -7.80
CA ARG A 173 -1.78 -9.71 -8.85
C ARG A 173 -0.58 -10.52 -9.33
N ASP A 174 0.64 -9.97 -9.25
CA ASP A 174 1.87 -10.71 -9.56
C ASP A 174 2.09 -11.90 -8.60
N TYR A 175 1.39 -11.89 -7.46
CA TYR A 175 1.42 -12.92 -6.42
C TYR A 175 0.13 -13.74 -6.35
N GLY A 176 -0.71 -13.65 -7.38
CA GLY A 176 -1.91 -14.48 -7.53
C GLY A 176 -3.19 -13.89 -6.97
N ALA A 177 -3.22 -12.60 -6.60
CA ALA A 177 -4.45 -11.96 -6.15
C ALA A 177 -5.46 -11.80 -7.30
N ILE A 178 -6.72 -12.17 -7.05
CA ILE A 178 -7.86 -12.09 -7.97
C ILE A 178 -8.91 -11.13 -7.40
N GLY A 179 -9.22 -10.09 -8.16
CA GLY A 179 -10.15 -9.02 -7.78
C GLY A 179 -11.62 -9.32 -8.09
N ASP A 180 -12.12 -10.53 -7.78
CA ASP A 180 -13.49 -11.01 -8.09
C ASP A 180 -14.49 -10.89 -6.93
N GLY A 181 -14.04 -10.44 -5.76
CA GLY A 181 -14.82 -10.27 -4.54
C GLY A 181 -15.13 -11.56 -3.78
N VAL A 182 -14.63 -12.72 -4.23
CA VAL A 182 -14.97 -14.04 -3.68
C VAL A 182 -13.73 -14.87 -3.36
N THR A 183 -12.73 -14.86 -4.23
CA THR A 183 -11.47 -15.58 -4.03
C THR A 183 -10.73 -15.01 -2.83
N ASP A 184 -10.32 -15.87 -1.89
CA ASP A 184 -9.52 -15.42 -0.75
C ASP A 184 -8.10 -15.08 -1.21
N ASN A 185 -7.71 -13.83 -0.98
CA ASN A 185 -6.46 -13.24 -1.43
C ASN A 185 -5.39 -13.15 -0.33
N PHE A 186 -5.65 -13.72 0.85
CA PHE A 186 -4.75 -13.60 2.00
C PHE A 186 -3.29 -13.96 1.65
N ASP A 187 -3.05 -15.15 1.09
CA ASP A 187 -1.70 -15.62 0.79
C ASP A 187 -1.00 -14.74 -0.26
N ALA A 188 -1.74 -14.25 -1.26
CA ALA A 188 -1.21 -13.35 -2.29
C ALA A 188 -0.77 -12.00 -1.69
N PHE A 189 -1.56 -11.42 -0.79
CA PHE A 189 -1.20 -10.18 -0.08
C PHE A 189 0.03 -10.37 0.82
N VAL A 190 0.11 -11.49 1.55
CA VAL A 190 1.27 -11.80 2.41
C VAL A 190 2.54 -11.96 1.56
N ALA A 191 2.48 -12.72 0.47
CA ALA A 191 3.62 -12.93 -0.41
C ALA A 191 4.08 -11.62 -1.08
N ALA A 192 3.14 -10.78 -1.50
CA ALA A 192 3.45 -9.49 -2.09
C ALA A 192 4.05 -8.50 -1.07
N ASP A 193 3.55 -8.46 0.18
CA ASP A 193 4.13 -7.64 1.25
C ASP A 193 5.56 -8.06 1.60
N GLN A 194 5.83 -9.37 1.67
CA GLN A 194 7.17 -9.89 1.90
C GLN A 194 8.12 -9.52 0.76
N ALA A 195 7.65 -9.63 -0.49
CA ALA A 195 8.45 -9.31 -1.66
C ALA A 195 8.64 -7.81 -1.89
N ALA A 196 7.78 -6.96 -1.33
CA ALA A 196 7.90 -5.52 -1.47
C ALA A 196 9.27 -5.01 -1.04
N ASN A 197 9.86 -5.53 0.05
CA ASN A 197 11.22 -5.21 0.50
C ASN A 197 11.53 -3.69 0.48
N GLY A 198 10.56 -2.87 0.95
CA GLY A 198 10.66 -1.41 0.95
C GLY A 198 9.96 -0.70 -0.22
N ARG A 199 9.57 -1.43 -1.27
CA ARG A 199 8.72 -0.94 -2.36
C ARG A 199 7.27 -0.73 -1.88
N ARG A 200 6.48 0.01 -2.66
CA ARG A 200 5.07 0.23 -2.40
C ARG A 200 4.22 -0.93 -2.93
N LEU A 201 3.38 -1.51 -2.09
CA LEU A 201 2.36 -2.44 -2.53
C LEU A 201 1.24 -1.69 -3.27
N VAL A 202 0.83 -2.19 -4.42
CA VAL A 202 -0.28 -1.65 -5.21
C VAL A 202 -1.38 -2.70 -5.27
N VAL A 203 -2.60 -2.27 -4.97
CA VAL A 203 -3.83 -3.06 -5.10
C VAL A 203 -4.63 -2.47 -6.27
N PRO A 204 -4.53 -3.04 -7.47
CA PRO A 204 -5.21 -2.53 -8.67
C PRO A 204 -6.73 -2.57 -8.56
N ALA A 205 -7.43 -2.04 -9.56
CA ALA A 205 -8.89 -2.08 -9.60
C ALA A 205 -9.42 -3.54 -9.55
N GLY A 206 -10.43 -3.76 -8.70
CA GLY A 206 -11.03 -5.07 -8.43
C GLY A 206 -11.55 -5.15 -6.99
N ASP A 207 -12.33 -6.19 -6.67
CA ASP A 207 -12.78 -6.49 -5.31
C ASP A 207 -11.94 -7.64 -4.74
N TYR A 208 -11.19 -7.43 -3.67
CA TYR A 208 -10.27 -8.41 -3.12
C TYR A 208 -10.80 -8.93 -1.79
N ALA A 209 -11.35 -10.15 -1.79
CA ALA A 209 -11.76 -10.80 -0.56
C ALA A 209 -10.52 -11.24 0.23
N VAL A 210 -10.48 -10.89 1.53
CA VAL A 210 -9.50 -11.39 2.49
C VAL A 210 -10.27 -11.84 3.73
N THR A 211 -10.30 -13.15 3.97
CA THR A 211 -11.25 -13.75 4.91
C THR A 211 -10.82 -13.71 6.37
N GLN A 212 -9.59 -13.26 6.65
CA GLN A 212 -8.99 -13.27 7.98
C GLN A 212 -8.15 -12.02 8.26
N ALA A 213 -7.62 -11.94 9.47
CA ALA A 213 -6.77 -10.82 9.91
C ALA A 213 -5.54 -10.68 8.99
N LEU A 214 -5.26 -9.46 8.52
CA LEU A 214 -4.15 -9.17 7.61
C LEU A 214 -3.28 -8.04 8.17
N THR A 215 -1.97 -8.25 8.18
CA THR A 215 -0.98 -7.22 8.53
C THR A 215 -0.05 -6.99 7.35
N LEU A 216 0.10 -5.74 6.94
CA LEU A 216 0.95 -5.31 5.83
C LEU A 216 2.01 -4.32 6.35
N ASN A 217 3.27 -4.64 6.08
CA ASN A 217 4.44 -3.90 6.59
C ASN A 217 5.04 -2.94 5.55
N SER A 218 4.46 -2.90 4.36
CA SER A 218 4.87 -2.04 3.25
C SER A 218 3.99 -0.80 3.14
N HIS A 219 4.49 0.23 2.47
CA HIS A 219 3.61 1.31 2.01
C HIS A 219 2.61 0.72 1.02
N ILE A 220 1.38 1.23 0.99
CA ILE A 220 0.33 0.65 0.15
C ILE A 220 -0.49 1.73 -0.55
N GLU A 221 -0.98 1.39 -1.74
CA GLU A 221 -1.90 2.19 -2.53
C GLU A 221 -3.04 1.34 -3.07
N PHE A 222 -4.28 1.74 -2.77
CA PHE A 222 -5.50 1.02 -3.15
C PHE A 222 -6.23 1.71 -4.29
N GLN A 223 -6.24 1.08 -5.47
CA GLN A 223 -7.18 1.39 -6.55
C GLN A 223 -8.43 0.51 -6.44
N GLY A 224 -8.26 -0.75 -6.06
CA GLY A 224 -9.34 -1.70 -5.77
C GLY A 224 -9.98 -1.51 -4.40
N ARG A 225 -10.90 -2.42 -4.07
CA ARG A 225 -11.64 -2.47 -2.81
C ARG A 225 -11.35 -3.78 -2.07
N MET A 226 -11.13 -3.69 -0.77
CA MET A 226 -11.01 -4.81 0.15
C MET A 226 -12.40 -5.27 0.61
N VAL A 227 -12.62 -6.58 0.59
CA VAL A 227 -13.81 -7.22 1.16
C VAL A 227 -13.35 -8.09 2.32
N MET A 228 -13.65 -7.66 3.56
CA MET A 228 -13.20 -8.35 4.77
C MET A 228 -14.34 -8.52 5.77
N PRO A 229 -14.39 -9.63 6.53
CA PRO A 229 -15.32 -9.78 7.65
C PRO A 229 -15.13 -8.67 8.68
N GLU A 230 -16.19 -8.18 9.32
CA GLU A 230 -16.11 -7.08 10.31
C GLU A 230 -15.11 -7.40 11.43
N SER A 231 -15.07 -8.65 11.89
CA SER A 231 -14.19 -9.14 12.95
C SER A 231 -12.71 -9.25 12.59
N ALA A 232 -12.35 -9.23 11.31
CA ALA A 232 -10.98 -9.44 10.84
C ALA A 232 -10.18 -8.11 10.79
N PRO A 233 -9.16 -7.91 11.64
CA PRO A 233 -8.34 -6.70 11.61
C PRO A 233 -7.53 -6.56 10.32
N LEU A 234 -7.47 -5.34 9.78
CA LEU A 234 -6.53 -4.95 8.74
C LEU A 234 -5.53 -3.96 9.35
N ILE A 235 -4.27 -4.35 9.49
CA ILE A 235 -3.20 -3.52 10.05
C ILE A 235 -2.27 -3.09 8.91
N ILE A 236 -2.16 -1.79 8.64
CA ILE A 236 -1.34 -1.22 7.57
C ILE A 236 -0.22 -0.38 8.17
N ALA A 237 0.86 -1.03 8.62
CA ALA A 237 1.85 -0.45 9.53
C ALA A 237 2.54 0.82 9.00
N LYS A 238 2.82 0.91 7.70
CA LYS A 238 3.50 2.08 7.10
C LYS A 238 2.56 3.11 6.47
N SER A 239 1.26 2.84 6.41
CA SER A 239 0.27 3.74 5.81
C SER A 239 -0.98 3.85 6.70
N TYR A 240 -0.77 3.90 8.02
CA TYR A 240 -1.86 3.94 8.99
C TYR A 240 -2.46 5.35 9.11
N ASN A 241 -3.56 5.60 8.40
CA ASN A 241 -4.39 6.80 8.47
C ASN A 241 -5.76 6.52 7.83
N LEU A 242 -6.79 7.30 8.18
CA LEU A 242 -8.14 7.07 7.63
C LEU A 242 -8.21 7.16 6.10
N PRO A 243 -7.59 8.13 5.40
CA PRO A 243 -7.59 8.16 3.94
C PRO A 243 -7.21 6.82 3.29
N THR A 244 -6.14 6.17 3.77
CA THR A 244 -5.72 4.86 3.27
C THR A 244 -6.79 3.78 3.50
N TYR A 245 -7.49 3.80 4.64
CA TYR A 245 -8.60 2.87 4.90
C TYR A 245 -9.83 3.18 4.04
N ILE A 246 -10.12 4.46 3.77
CA ILE A 246 -11.19 4.86 2.85
C ILE A 246 -10.87 4.35 1.44
N ASP A 247 -9.62 4.49 1.00
CA ASP A 247 -9.18 3.95 -0.28
C ASP A 247 -9.29 2.42 -0.31
N ALA A 248 -9.02 1.74 0.82
CA ALA A 248 -9.17 0.29 0.91
C ALA A 248 -10.63 -0.17 0.83
N PHE A 249 -11.56 0.45 1.57
CA PHE A 249 -12.93 -0.07 1.71
C PHE A 249 -13.97 0.61 0.81
N LYS A 250 -13.64 1.78 0.25
CA LYS A 250 -14.55 2.64 -0.53
C LYS A 250 -15.85 3.00 0.22
N ASP A 251 -15.82 2.92 1.55
CA ASP A 251 -16.91 3.25 2.48
C ASP A 251 -16.30 3.91 3.72
N GLU A 252 -16.74 5.13 4.04
CA GLU A 252 -16.14 5.96 5.10
C GLU A 252 -16.38 5.40 6.51
N ALA A 253 -17.57 4.87 6.76
CA ALA A 253 -17.95 4.36 8.09
C ALA A 253 -17.27 3.01 8.37
N LEU A 254 -17.25 2.11 7.38
CA LEU A 254 -16.52 0.84 7.46
C LEU A 254 -15.01 1.08 7.57
N ALA A 255 -14.45 1.99 6.77
CA ALA A 255 -13.04 2.37 6.85
C ALA A 255 -12.67 2.87 8.24
N PHE A 256 -13.48 3.74 8.84
CA PHE A 256 -13.26 4.21 10.20
C PHE A 256 -13.31 3.07 11.23
N LYS A 257 -14.34 2.20 11.17
CA LYS A 257 -14.44 1.02 12.06
C LYS A 257 -13.19 0.14 11.94
N LYS A 258 -12.71 -0.10 10.72
CA LYS A 258 -11.49 -0.90 10.46
C LYS A 258 -10.20 -0.22 10.93
N ALA A 259 -10.09 1.09 10.73
CA ALA A 259 -8.94 1.86 11.22
C ALA A 259 -8.90 1.90 12.75
N PHE A 260 -10.07 2.02 13.41
CA PHE A 260 -10.19 1.94 14.86
C PHE A 260 -9.89 0.52 15.39
N GLN A 261 -10.35 -0.51 14.68
CA GLN A 261 -10.00 -1.90 14.96
C GLN A 261 -8.49 -2.14 14.94
N ALA A 262 -7.78 -1.53 13.98
CA ALA A 262 -6.32 -1.59 13.93
C ALA A 262 -5.65 -0.82 15.09
N LEU A 263 -6.22 0.32 15.52
CA LEU A 263 -5.67 1.14 16.62
C LEU A 263 -5.50 0.34 17.92
N LEU A 264 -6.47 -0.52 18.21
CA LEU A 264 -6.51 -1.30 19.46
C LEU A 264 -5.89 -2.71 19.31
N ASN A 265 -5.63 -3.16 18.08
CA ASN A 265 -4.98 -4.45 17.81
C ASN A 265 -3.50 -4.32 17.41
N SER A 266 -3.02 -3.12 17.09
CA SER A 266 -1.61 -2.83 16.80
C SER A 266 -0.85 -2.28 18.01
N SER A 267 0.42 -2.67 18.14
CA SER A 267 1.38 -2.10 19.08
C SER A 267 2.09 -0.85 18.55
N ASP A 268 2.05 -0.61 17.24
CA ASP A 268 3.00 0.28 16.57
C ASP A 268 2.47 1.71 16.37
N HIS A 269 1.17 1.91 16.64
CA HIS A 269 0.52 3.21 16.52
C HIS A 269 -0.19 3.61 17.81
N ASP A 270 0.10 4.82 18.29
CA ASP A 270 -0.62 5.44 19.40
C ASP A 270 -1.84 6.26 18.93
N SER A 271 -1.90 6.61 17.64
CA SER A 271 -2.86 7.57 17.13
C SER A 271 -3.37 7.22 15.73
N LEU A 272 -4.69 7.36 15.55
CA LEU A 272 -5.38 7.35 14.26
C LEU A 272 -5.57 8.79 13.78
N ASP A 273 -4.90 9.15 12.67
CA ASP A 273 -5.14 10.41 11.97
C ASP A 273 -6.28 10.24 10.94
N LEU A 274 -7.31 11.08 11.03
CA LEU A 274 -8.45 11.09 10.13
C LEU A 274 -8.16 11.86 8.81
N GLY A 275 -7.02 12.54 8.70
CA GLY A 275 -6.54 13.16 7.46
C GLY A 275 -7.39 14.32 6.94
N GLY A 276 -8.12 15.01 7.83
CA GLY A 276 -9.06 16.07 7.48
C GLY A 276 -10.34 15.57 6.79
N ARG A 277 -10.57 14.25 6.76
CA ARG A 277 -11.76 13.66 6.14
C ARG A 277 -13.00 13.92 6.98
N THR A 278 -14.12 14.09 6.29
CA THR A 278 -15.46 13.94 6.86
C THR A 278 -15.88 12.48 6.74
N ILE A 279 -16.39 11.92 7.83
CA ILE A 279 -17.02 10.60 7.87
C ILE A 279 -18.52 10.82 7.92
N THR A 280 -19.22 10.41 6.87
CA THR A 280 -20.69 10.42 6.86
C THR A 280 -21.22 9.25 7.67
N VAL A 281 -21.95 9.55 8.74
CA VAL A 281 -22.48 8.55 9.68
C VAL A 281 -24.01 8.54 9.58
N THR A 282 -24.63 7.39 9.36
CA THR A 282 -26.09 7.24 9.22
C THR A 282 -26.77 6.68 10.46
N GLU A 283 -25.99 6.09 11.37
CA GLU A 283 -26.40 5.46 12.63
C GLU A 283 -25.22 5.43 13.61
N PRO A 284 -25.44 5.23 14.92
CA PRO A 284 -24.35 5.17 15.89
C PRO A 284 -23.24 4.19 15.54
N ILE A 285 -22.00 4.63 15.77
CA ILE A 285 -20.85 3.74 15.68
C ILE A 285 -20.60 3.13 17.05
N ASP A 286 -20.95 1.85 17.21
CA ASP A 286 -20.54 1.05 18.36
C ASP A 286 -19.03 0.78 18.26
N MET A 287 -18.28 1.46 19.10
CA MET A 287 -16.83 1.40 19.12
C MET A 287 -16.34 0.06 19.67
N GLN A 288 -17.07 -0.56 20.60
CA GLN A 288 -16.67 -1.87 21.11
C GLN A 288 -16.95 -2.96 20.09
N ALA A 289 -18.09 -2.90 19.38
CA ALA A 289 -18.39 -3.86 18.32
C ALA A 289 -17.38 -3.80 17.17
N ALA A 290 -16.86 -2.60 16.83
CA ALA A 290 -15.77 -2.44 15.87
C ALA A 290 -14.48 -3.19 16.29
N VAL A 291 -14.31 -3.46 17.59
CA VAL A 291 -13.15 -4.17 18.16
C VAL A 291 -13.64 -5.29 19.09
N ALA A 292 -14.55 -6.13 18.60
CA ALA A 292 -15.28 -7.10 19.41
C ALA A 292 -14.41 -8.09 20.22
N ASN A 293 -13.12 -8.21 19.90
CA ASN A 293 -12.14 -9.00 20.65
C ASN A 293 -11.57 -8.27 21.90
N ARG A 294 -12.04 -7.05 22.22
CA ARG A 294 -11.57 -6.23 23.35
C ARG A 294 -12.76 -5.66 24.13
N ASN A 295 -12.87 -6.03 25.40
CA ASN A 295 -13.83 -5.41 26.33
C ASN A 295 -13.18 -4.35 27.23
N THR A 296 -11.85 -4.42 27.37
CA THR A 296 -11.06 -3.50 28.18
C THR A 296 -9.82 -3.02 27.44
N TYR A 297 -9.41 -1.77 27.68
CA TYR A 297 -8.18 -1.20 27.14
C TYR A 297 -7.63 -0.09 28.05
N TYR A 298 -6.31 -0.12 28.30
CA TYR A 298 -5.66 0.74 29.30
C TYR A 298 -4.55 1.62 28.73
N ASP A 299 -4.03 1.32 27.54
CA ASP A 299 -2.94 2.08 26.94
C ASP A 299 -3.46 3.34 26.27
N ARG A 300 -2.59 4.36 26.19
CA ARG A 300 -2.94 5.62 25.56
C ARG A 300 -3.22 5.43 24.08
N ARG A 301 -4.39 5.91 23.62
CA ARG A 301 -4.75 5.99 22.20
C ARG A 301 -5.41 7.33 21.85
N VAL A 302 -5.27 7.74 20.60
CA VAL A 302 -5.77 9.03 20.09
C VAL A 302 -6.50 8.82 18.77
N ILE A 303 -7.63 9.49 18.58
CA ILE A 303 -8.23 9.75 17.26
C ILE A 303 -8.16 11.25 17.02
N ARG A 304 -7.75 11.68 15.82
CA ARG A 304 -7.54 13.11 15.55
C ARG A 304 -7.76 13.59 14.13
N ASN A 305 -7.93 14.91 13.98
CA ASN A 305 -7.87 15.65 12.72
C ASN A 305 -8.95 15.26 11.68
N GLY A 306 -10.23 15.37 12.02
CA GLY A 306 -11.31 15.04 11.07
C GLY A 306 -12.68 15.51 11.52
N GLN A 307 -13.71 15.05 10.81
CA GLN A 307 -15.10 15.41 11.10
C GLN A 307 -16.01 14.19 11.06
N PHE A 308 -16.96 14.09 12.00
CA PHE A 308 -18.08 13.16 11.95
C PHE A 308 -19.34 13.92 11.61
N TYR A 309 -20.05 13.51 10.56
CA TYR A 309 -21.25 14.18 10.06
C TYR A 309 -22.47 13.26 10.16
N ALA A 310 -23.41 13.59 11.05
CA ALA A 310 -24.66 12.85 11.21
C ALA A 310 -25.60 13.10 10.02
N SER A 311 -25.92 12.04 9.29
CA SER A 311 -26.77 12.04 8.09
C SER A 311 -27.89 10.99 8.22
N GLY A 312 -28.82 10.93 7.27
CA GLY A 312 -29.99 10.04 7.38
C GLY A 312 -30.98 10.47 8.48
N SER A 313 -32.07 9.72 8.65
CA SER A 313 -33.13 10.01 9.63
C SER A 313 -33.53 8.81 10.48
N LEU A 314 -33.39 7.58 9.98
CA LEU A 314 -33.92 6.39 10.67
C LEU A 314 -32.98 5.85 11.75
N GLY A 315 -31.66 5.96 11.59
CA GLY A 315 -30.68 5.41 12.54
C GLY A 315 -30.53 6.20 13.86
N TRP A 316 -31.22 7.32 14.03
CA TRP A 316 -31.02 8.26 15.14
C TRP A 316 -32.18 8.33 16.14
N GLU A 317 -33.20 7.48 15.98
CA GLU A 317 -34.32 7.45 16.92
C GLU A 317 -33.91 6.78 18.24
N ASN A 318 -34.39 7.35 19.34
CA ASN A 318 -34.08 6.83 20.67
C ASN A 318 -34.80 5.50 20.89
N THR A 319 -34.14 4.55 21.54
CA THR A 319 -34.83 3.38 22.09
C THR A 319 -35.48 3.80 23.40
N ILE A 320 -36.78 3.59 23.56
CA ILE A 320 -37.52 3.93 24.79
C ILE A 320 -38.21 2.67 25.31
N ILE A 321 -37.84 2.25 26.50
CA ILE A 321 -38.40 1.09 27.19
C ILE A 321 -39.04 1.53 28.49
N GLN A 322 -40.26 1.08 28.75
CA GLN A 322 -40.90 1.20 30.05
C GLN A 322 -40.87 -0.16 30.73
N ALA A 323 -40.37 -0.19 31.96
CA ALA A 323 -40.30 -1.42 32.73
C ALA A 323 -40.65 -1.16 34.19
N GLN A 324 -41.44 -2.07 34.76
CA GLN A 324 -41.64 -2.12 36.19
C GLN A 324 -40.37 -2.67 36.85
N ALA A 325 -39.95 -2.04 37.94
CA ALA A 325 -38.83 -2.51 38.76
C ALA A 325 -39.00 -2.10 40.23
N THR A 326 -38.29 -2.79 41.11
CA THR A 326 -38.24 -2.50 42.55
C THR A 326 -36.92 -1.83 42.91
N TYR A 327 -37.01 -0.64 43.53
CA TYR A 327 -35.91 0.06 44.16
C TYR A 327 -35.94 -0.12 45.68
N SER A 328 -34.77 -0.19 46.31
CA SER A 328 -34.63 -0.18 47.76
C SER A 328 -33.42 0.64 48.19
N THR A 329 -33.58 1.45 49.23
CA THR A 329 -32.47 2.23 49.80
C THR A 329 -31.34 1.35 50.37
N SER A 330 -31.61 0.08 50.67
CA SER A 330 -30.59 -0.90 51.09
C SER A 330 -29.60 -1.27 49.98
N TYR A 331 -30.00 -1.10 48.72
CA TYR A 331 -29.16 -1.28 47.53
C TYR A 331 -29.29 -0.04 46.64
N PRO A 332 -28.68 1.09 47.06
CA PRO A 332 -29.06 2.41 46.57
C PRO A 332 -28.78 2.63 45.07
N THR A 333 -27.99 1.80 44.41
CA THR A 333 -27.73 1.89 42.97
C THR A 333 -28.28 0.69 42.19
N ARG A 334 -29.24 -0.04 42.73
CA ARG A 334 -29.76 -1.26 42.11
C ARG A 334 -31.28 -1.21 41.96
N LEU A 335 -31.74 -1.48 40.75
CA LEU A 335 -33.10 -1.92 40.49
C LEU A 335 -33.13 -3.45 40.42
N SER A 336 -34.16 -4.04 41.00
CA SER A 336 -34.40 -5.49 41.01
C SER A 336 -35.77 -5.81 40.45
N LYS A 337 -35.99 -7.09 40.07
CA LYS A 337 -37.25 -7.54 39.44
C LYS A 337 -37.61 -6.68 38.22
N VAL A 338 -36.60 -6.36 37.42
CA VAL A 338 -36.75 -5.50 36.24
C VAL A 338 -37.42 -6.30 35.13
N GLU A 339 -38.63 -5.91 34.76
CA GLU A 339 -39.34 -6.49 33.61
C GLU A 339 -38.66 -6.10 32.29
N ASN A 340 -38.74 -6.96 31.27
CA ASN A 340 -38.20 -6.71 29.92
C ASN A 340 -36.73 -6.24 29.90
N ILE A 341 -35.92 -6.72 30.86
CA ILE A 341 -34.52 -6.29 31.04
C ILE A 341 -33.64 -6.49 29.78
N ILE A 342 -33.99 -7.45 28.92
CA ILE A 342 -33.26 -7.72 27.67
C ILE A 342 -33.30 -6.51 26.72
N ASP A 343 -34.42 -5.79 26.69
CA ASP A 343 -34.62 -4.62 25.81
C ASP A 343 -34.00 -3.34 26.37
N ILE A 344 -33.64 -3.33 27.67
CA ILE A 344 -32.99 -2.19 28.31
C ILE A 344 -31.51 -2.16 27.95
N GLU A 345 -31.10 -1.15 27.19
CA GLU A 345 -29.71 -0.94 26.77
C GLU A 345 -28.87 -0.27 27.90
N ILE A 346 -27.61 -0.70 28.03
CA ILE A 346 -26.63 -0.01 28.88
C ILE A 346 -26.45 1.42 28.37
N GLY A 347 -26.35 2.37 29.29
CA GLY A 347 -26.25 3.79 28.96
C GLY A 347 -27.58 4.48 28.68
N SER A 348 -28.71 3.80 28.90
CA SER A 348 -30.03 4.44 28.88
C SER A 348 -30.19 5.41 30.05
N LEU A 349 -30.73 6.60 29.79
CA LEU A 349 -31.17 7.55 30.82
C LEU A 349 -32.42 6.98 31.50
N VAL A 350 -32.43 6.96 32.83
CA VAL A 350 -33.56 6.51 33.63
C VAL A 350 -34.38 7.73 34.05
N THR A 351 -35.70 7.63 33.93
CA THR A 351 -36.66 8.63 34.42
C THR A 351 -37.82 7.94 35.13
N GLY A 352 -38.40 8.61 36.12
CA GLY A 352 -39.44 8.05 36.99
C GLY A 352 -39.61 8.90 38.25
N GLN A 353 -40.56 8.54 39.11
CA GLN A 353 -40.69 9.23 40.40
C GLN A 353 -39.45 8.97 41.24
N GLY A 354 -38.87 10.06 41.75
CA GLY A 354 -37.69 9.99 42.57
C GLY A 354 -36.36 9.76 41.84
N VAL A 355 -36.36 9.77 40.50
CA VAL A 355 -35.14 9.63 39.70
C VAL A 355 -34.47 10.99 39.50
N GLY A 356 -33.17 11.07 39.77
CA GLY A 356 -32.36 12.26 39.52
C GLY A 356 -32.23 12.57 38.02
N ARG A 357 -31.77 13.79 37.69
CA ARG A 357 -31.71 14.28 36.29
C ARG A 357 -30.80 13.45 35.38
N GLU A 358 -29.69 12.94 35.91
CA GLU A 358 -28.62 12.29 35.15
C GLU A 358 -28.31 10.91 35.77
N VAL A 359 -29.34 10.07 35.90
CA VAL A 359 -29.21 8.68 36.33
C VAL A 359 -29.28 7.77 35.12
N TYR A 360 -28.28 6.92 34.94
CA TYR A 360 -28.13 6.04 33.79
C TYR A 360 -28.06 4.58 34.18
N VAL A 361 -28.39 3.70 33.24
CA VAL A 361 -28.05 2.27 33.31
C VAL A 361 -26.54 2.11 33.15
N LYS A 362 -25.84 1.79 34.24
CA LYS A 362 -24.40 1.51 34.24
C LYS A 362 -24.09 0.08 33.78
N ASP A 363 -24.95 -0.85 34.19
CA ASP A 363 -24.82 -2.28 33.91
C ASP A 363 -26.17 -2.98 34.05
N LYS A 364 -26.30 -4.19 33.47
CA LYS A 364 -27.44 -5.08 33.69
C LYS A 364 -27.00 -6.52 33.86
N ASN A 365 -27.75 -7.26 34.67
CA ASN A 365 -27.65 -8.70 34.78
C ASN A 365 -29.04 -9.30 34.52
N GLU A 366 -29.21 -9.84 33.31
CA GLU A 366 -30.46 -10.38 32.82
C GLU A 366 -30.89 -11.62 33.61
N ALA A 367 -29.96 -12.52 33.93
CA ALA A 367 -30.23 -13.73 34.71
C ALA A 367 -30.69 -13.42 36.14
N ALA A 368 -30.16 -12.34 36.74
CA ALA A 368 -30.55 -11.90 38.08
C ALA A 368 -31.77 -10.95 38.08
N GLY A 369 -32.23 -10.48 36.91
CA GLY A 369 -33.29 -9.47 36.79
C GLY A 369 -32.93 -8.15 37.48
N THR A 370 -31.67 -7.72 37.38
CA THR A 370 -31.17 -6.50 38.06
C THR A 370 -30.49 -5.53 37.11
N VAL A 371 -30.72 -4.24 37.33
CA VAL A 371 -30.01 -3.13 36.68
C VAL A 371 -29.18 -2.39 37.73
N THR A 372 -27.94 -2.06 37.38
CA THR A 372 -27.08 -1.19 38.18
C THR A 372 -27.16 0.23 37.61
N LEU A 373 -27.43 1.20 38.49
CA LEU A 373 -27.56 2.61 38.17
C LEU A 373 -26.23 3.35 38.36
N SER A 374 -26.08 4.49 37.69
CA SER A 374 -24.94 5.39 37.86
C SER A 374 -24.94 6.13 39.20
N ASP A 375 -26.11 6.33 39.79
CA ASP A 375 -26.30 7.04 41.06
C ASP A 375 -27.54 6.52 41.79
N ALA A 376 -27.71 6.93 43.04
CA ALA A 376 -28.86 6.58 43.86
C ALA A 376 -30.14 7.34 43.47
N LEU A 377 -31.29 6.75 43.78
CA LEU A 377 -32.59 7.38 43.62
C LEU A 377 -33.06 8.00 44.95
N HIS A 378 -33.91 9.02 44.86
CA HIS A 378 -34.47 9.75 45.99
C HIS A 378 -35.97 9.51 46.08
N ASP A 379 -36.54 9.14 47.22
CA ASP A 379 -38.01 8.99 47.36
C ASP A 379 -38.65 8.06 46.30
N ALA A 380 -37.96 6.96 45.98
CA ALA A 380 -38.35 5.99 44.95
C ALA A 380 -38.55 4.57 45.49
N ASP A 381 -38.52 4.40 46.83
CA ASP A 381 -38.55 3.07 47.49
C ASP A 381 -39.83 2.29 47.13
N GLY A 382 -39.66 1.01 46.82
CA GLY A 382 -40.75 0.15 46.36
C GLY A 382 -40.75 -0.08 44.85
N THR A 383 -41.89 -0.54 44.34
CA THR A 383 -42.06 -0.96 42.95
C THR A 383 -42.82 0.10 42.15
N GLN A 384 -42.25 0.50 41.02
CA GLN A 384 -42.87 1.46 40.10
C GLN A 384 -42.40 1.23 38.66
N VAL A 385 -43.02 1.92 37.71
CA VAL A 385 -42.61 1.92 36.30
C VAL A 385 -41.55 3.00 36.08
N PHE A 386 -40.40 2.59 35.56
CA PHE A 386 -39.33 3.46 35.12
C PHE A 386 -39.31 3.52 33.59
N THR A 387 -38.93 4.68 33.04
CA THR A 387 -38.70 4.85 31.60
C THR A 387 -37.20 4.95 31.33
N PHE A 388 -36.70 4.08 30.47
CA PHE A 388 -35.31 3.97 30.03
C PHE A 388 -35.20 4.50 28.61
N THR A 389 -34.41 5.56 28.40
CA THR A 389 -34.22 6.18 27.08
C THR A 389 -32.76 6.06 26.64
N ARG A 390 -32.50 5.29 25.57
CA ARG A 390 -31.19 5.20 24.93
C ARG A 390 -31.06 6.26 23.84
N PHE A 391 -30.29 7.31 24.14
CA PHE A 391 -29.86 8.27 23.12
C PHE A 391 -28.87 7.64 22.14
N LYS A 392 -28.88 8.11 20.90
CA LYS A 392 -28.00 7.64 19.81
C LYS A 392 -26.82 8.60 19.64
N TYR A 393 -25.59 8.09 19.68
CA TYR A 393 -24.34 8.88 19.69
C TYR A 393 -23.56 8.67 18.39
N LEU A 394 -22.81 9.68 17.91
CA LEU A 394 -21.90 9.51 16.79
C LEU A 394 -20.83 8.46 17.11
N LEU A 395 -20.20 8.57 18.27
CA LEU A 395 -19.26 7.58 18.80
C LEU A 395 -19.79 7.01 20.11
N ASP A 396 -20.03 5.71 20.12
CA ASP A 396 -20.57 5.00 21.27
C ASP A 396 -19.54 4.04 21.86
N PHE A 397 -18.88 4.45 22.94
CA PHE A 397 -17.96 3.61 23.70
C PHE A 397 -18.66 2.81 24.80
N GLY A 398 -19.99 2.91 24.93
CA GLY A 398 -20.76 2.30 26.02
C GLY A 398 -20.65 0.78 26.12
N GLY A 399 -20.27 0.10 25.03
CA GLY A 399 -19.99 -1.33 25.02
C GLY A 399 -18.71 -1.75 25.74
N PHE A 400 -17.74 -0.83 25.92
CA PHE A 400 -16.52 -1.13 26.68
C PHE A 400 -16.82 -1.19 28.19
N GLU A 401 -16.33 -2.25 28.83
CA GLU A 401 -16.31 -2.35 30.29
C GLU A 401 -15.34 -1.32 30.89
N VAL A 402 -14.13 -1.22 30.31
CA VAL A 402 -13.11 -0.27 30.72
C VAL A 402 -12.38 0.31 29.50
N LEU A 403 -12.33 1.63 29.38
CA LEU A 403 -11.47 2.31 28.41
C LEU A 403 -10.75 3.47 29.10
N SER A 404 -9.41 3.41 29.17
CA SER A 404 -8.60 4.45 29.81
C SER A 404 -7.62 5.10 28.84
N LEU A 405 -7.14 6.29 29.20
CA LEU A 405 -6.11 7.04 28.46
C LEU A 405 -6.50 7.34 27.00
N PHE A 406 -7.78 7.54 26.72
CA PHE A 406 -8.28 7.74 25.36
C PHE A 406 -8.49 9.22 25.03
N ASN A 407 -8.03 9.67 23.87
CA ASN A 407 -8.07 11.07 23.47
C ASN A 407 -8.81 11.23 22.14
N LEU A 408 -9.68 12.23 22.07
CA LEU A 408 -10.29 12.75 20.86
C LEU A 408 -9.77 14.17 20.66
N GLN A 409 -9.08 14.42 19.54
CA GLN A 409 -8.33 15.67 19.34
C GLN A 409 -8.58 16.29 17.96
N ASN A 410 -8.85 17.60 17.88
CA ASN A 410 -9.06 18.29 16.60
C ASN A 410 -10.17 17.63 15.76
N ILE A 411 -11.29 17.27 16.41
CA ILE A 411 -12.42 16.62 15.75
C ILE A 411 -13.65 17.51 15.81
N GLU A 412 -14.32 17.67 14.68
CA GLU A 412 -15.64 18.27 14.64
C GLU A 412 -16.74 17.19 14.57
N PHE A 413 -17.62 17.19 15.57
CA PHE A 413 -18.82 16.35 15.64
C PHE A 413 -20.03 17.17 15.17
N GLN A 414 -20.34 17.09 13.87
CA GLN A 414 -21.54 17.67 13.28
C GLN A 414 -22.76 16.78 13.55
N CYS A 415 -23.37 16.96 14.71
CA CYS A 415 -24.49 16.14 15.18
C CYS A 415 -25.83 16.47 14.50
N ASN A 416 -25.92 17.64 13.86
CA ASN A 416 -27.05 18.08 13.03
C ASN A 416 -28.44 18.02 13.70
N SER A 417 -28.52 18.17 15.01
CA SER A 417 -29.73 17.99 15.83
C SER A 417 -30.38 16.61 15.68
N LYS A 418 -29.60 15.62 15.21
CA LYS A 418 -30.01 14.23 15.00
C LYS A 418 -29.35 13.30 16.01
N ALA A 419 -28.03 13.40 16.12
CA ALA A 419 -27.22 12.57 16.99
C ALA A 419 -26.87 13.30 18.31
N SER A 420 -26.47 12.54 19.32
CA SER A 420 -25.63 13.02 20.41
C SER A 420 -24.15 12.86 20.02
N GLY A 421 -23.24 13.53 20.72
CA GLY A 421 -21.81 13.49 20.41
C GLY A 421 -21.17 12.14 20.78
N VAL A 422 -20.68 12.02 22.02
CA VAL A 422 -19.89 10.88 22.48
C VAL A 422 -20.50 10.24 23.73
N MET A 423 -20.65 8.92 23.73
CA MET A 423 -20.91 8.14 24.93
C MET A 423 -19.60 7.51 25.42
N LEU A 424 -19.23 7.73 26.69
CA LEU A 424 -18.04 7.13 27.28
C LEU A 424 -18.24 5.65 27.65
N ALA A 425 -17.14 4.94 27.83
CA ALA A 425 -17.14 3.59 28.37
C ALA A 425 -17.72 3.53 29.80
N ARG A 426 -18.18 2.34 30.20
CA ARG A 426 -18.84 2.10 31.50
C ARG A 426 -17.95 2.46 32.69
N SER A 427 -16.66 2.22 32.53
CA SER A 427 -15.59 2.62 33.44
C SER A 427 -14.35 3.03 32.65
N GLY A 428 -13.41 3.70 33.30
CA GLY A 428 -12.24 4.25 32.63
C GLY A 428 -11.61 5.37 33.43
N ARG A 429 -10.46 5.84 32.96
CA ARG A 429 -9.81 7.05 33.49
C ARG A 429 -9.20 7.86 32.37
N LEU A 430 -9.13 9.18 32.58
CA LEU A 430 -8.40 10.11 31.72
C LEU A 430 -8.86 10.04 30.25
N PHE A 431 -10.18 10.14 30.04
CA PHE A 431 -10.72 10.46 28.73
C PHE A 431 -10.49 11.96 28.45
N HIS A 432 -9.97 12.29 27.29
CA HIS A 432 -9.65 13.68 26.95
C HIS A 432 -10.31 14.09 25.65
N LEU A 433 -11.09 15.18 25.70
CA LEU A 433 -11.57 15.88 24.52
C LEU A 433 -10.75 17.18 24.36
N ILE A 434 -10.05 17.33 23.23
CA ILE A 434 -9.09 18.44 22.99
C ILE A 434 -9.41 19.10 21.66
N ASP A 435 -9.56 20.43 21.63
CA ASP A 435 -9.74 21.19 20.38
C ASP A 435 -10.89 20.63 19.50
N CYS A 436 -11.94 20.11 20.13
CA CYS A 436 -13.08 19.49 19.44
C CYS A 436 -14.30 20.42 19.45
N TYR A 437 -15.14 20.26 18.44
CA TYR A 437 -16.38 21.04 18.27
C TYR A 437 -17.56 20.09 18.23
N VAL A 438 -18.47 20.15 19.20
CA VAL A 438 -19.69 19.33 19.22
C VAL A 438 -20.88 20.19 18.82
N THR A 439 -21.13 20.23 17.51
CA THR A 439 -22.09 21.15 16.91
C THR A 439 -23.50 20.54 16.88
N LYS A 440 -24.46 21.26 17.46
CA LYS A 440 -25.91 20.93 17.43
C LYS A 440 -26.23 19.49 17.90
N PRO A 441 -25.80 19.03 19.09
CA PRO A 441 -26.26 17.73 19.60
C PRO A 441 -27.78 17.74 19.79
N LYS A 442 -28.46 16.62 19.48
CA LYS A 442 -29.90 16.44 19.74
C LYS A 442 -30.21 16.43 21.23
N HIS A 443 -29.35 15.77 22.01
CA HIS A 443 -29.56 15.60 23.46
C HIS A 443 -28.32 15.90 24.31
N ARG A 444 -27.17 15.27 24.03
CA ARG A 444 -25.96 15.39 24.85
C ARG A 444 -24.71 15.51 23.99
N ALA A 445 -23.75 16.33 24.42
CA ALA A 445 -22.44 16.40 23.79
C ALA A 445 -21.55 15.23 24.23
N ILE A 446 -21.48 14.98 25.54
CA ILE A 446 -20.77 13.85 26.13
C ILE A 446 -21.65 13.24 27.23
N THR A 447 -21.71 11.91 27.30
CA THR A 447 -22.42 11.18 28.36
C THR A 447 -21.50 10.15 29.00
N SER A 448 -21.55 10.05 30.34
CA SER A 448 -20.94 8.94 31.07
C SER A 448 -22.02 8.24 31.90
N SER A 449 -22.23 6.94 31.67
CA SER A 449 -23.19 6.13 32.44
C SER A 449 -22.60 5.51 33.71
N GLY A 450 -21.36 5.85 34.05
CA GLY A 450 -20.65 5.26 35.16
C GLY A 450 -19.42 6.07 35.51
N THR A 451 -18.27 5.40 35.62
CA THR A 451 -17.02 6.03 36.07
C THR A 451 -16.06 6.36 34.92
N GLY A 452 -16.49 6.23 33.65
CA GLY A 452 -15.67 6.56 32.48
C GLY A 452 -15.21 8.02 32.42
N CYS A 453 -15.92 8.93 33.11
CA CYS A 453 -15.53 10.34 33.24
C CYS A 453 -14.46 10.61 34.32
N GLN A 454 -13.93 9.58 35.00
CA GLN A 454 -12.96 9.78 36.07
C GLN A 454 -11.67 10.43 35.53
N GLY A 455 -11.36 11.64 36.04
CA GLY A 455 -10.21 12.41 35.57
C GLY A 455 -10.36 12.90 34.13
N MET A 456 -11.59 13.01 33.62
CA MET A 456 -11.85 13.52 32.28
C MET A 456 -11.38 14.97 32.14
N LEU A 457 -10.80 15.29 30.98
CA LEU A 457 -10.34 16.61 30.62
C LEU A 457 -11.11 17.08 29.37
N ILE A 458 -11.48 18.37 29.35
CA ILE A 458 -12.14 19.03 28.23
C ILE A 458 -11.43 20.36 28.00
N ASP A 459 -10.55 20.39 27.00
CA ASP A 459 -9.66 21.51 26.75
C ASP A 459 -9.97 22.12 25.37
N ARG A 460 -10.18 23.44 25.33
CA ARG A 460 -10.39 24.23 24.09
C ARG A 460 -11.49 23.67 23.18
N CYS A 461 -12.55 23.12 23.76
CA CYS A 461 -13.70 22.59 23.02
C CYS A 461 -14.85 23.61 22.92
N HIS A 462 -15.71 23.45 21.91
CA HIS A 462 -16.94 24.22 21.72
C HIS A 462 -18.17 23.33 21.61
#